data_AF-A0A151LVZ6-F1
#
_entry.id   AF-A0A151LVZ6-F1
#
_cell.length_a   1.000
_cell.length_b   1.000
_cell.length_c   1.000
_cell.angle_alpha   90.00
_cell.angle_beta   90.00
_cell.angle_gamma   90.00
#
_symmetry.space_group_name_H-M   'P 1'
#
loop_
_entity.id
_entity.type
_entity.pdbx_description
1 polymer ?
#
loop_
_entity_poly.entity_id
_entity_poly.type
_entity_poly.pdbx_seq_one_letter_code
_entity_poly.pdbx_strand_id
1 'polypeptide(L)'
;YITTFNKLNVLKNNINKNNATLENEYFHTYPVLTGIGETLTTIITEGNKNFENARNVIKEVKSTIKYSFHTIDETIRNVFKDNLPKITGLITQAGKSIKGINNKYKIKERIPKYTNIILLTNVILLLPPFLILLGIIIFMIFILMGNIQKNNNFFIKLFGHFSAYFGFLTIITLSFGILFLSTSVIGGTSCILSERILKNELRFDILNNTLIDYCIKNENAPLIHDDITTSFVTKINSFDTGHIDNNINEYEKRFTILKNSFFQKSLKFMDYIWIVIMKRENNTFLNKIRNEQVKTSLLITGIINENIKYQNMQAIGIKSYLTTLNGIIFPGNIGKICFNDNICEKENNTYNITENSKTTDQKYRTIRNLISEHLRHDLDAIVELFVYKARILKEKIFDINDLDSNEKNKIGWSEYTPRNINGTQKKSIINTFLVNVIESINFSEIINFFDKMRNQFNVLKELILLKIDTLTENTKCNKLVKELIHVRKDYCNNVVLNLSTLSVYLIIFSITSFLLWYLFLFLWFYYNIKPS
;
A
#
# COMPACT_ATOMS: atom_id res chain seq x y z
N TYR A 1 -15.61 16.51 -7.82
CA TYR A 1 -15.67 17.82 -7.15
C TYR A 1 -15.55 19.00 -8.12
N ILE A 2 -14.39 19.21 -8.77
CA ILE A 2 -14.16 20.34 -9.71
C ILE A 2 -15.27 20.39 -10.78
N THR A 3 -15.60 19.25 -11.40
CA THR A 3 -16.69 19.12 -12.38
C THR A 3 -18.04 19.61 -11.83
N THR A 4 -18.36 19.24 -10.59
CA THR A 4 -19.60 19.64 -9.92
C THR A 4 -19.64 21.16 -9.68
N PHE A 5 -18.57 21.74 -9.13
CA PHE A 5 -18.52 23.16 -8.82
C PHE A 5 -18.51 24.02 -10.08
N ASN A 6 -17.87 23.53 -11.15
CA ASN A 6 -17.98 24.15 -12.47
C ASN A 6 -19.43 24.15 -12.97
N LYS A 7 -20.16 23.04 -12.83
CA LYS A 7 -21.60 23.01 -13.19
C LYS A 7 -22.42 23.97 -12.33
N LEU A 8 -22.22 24.04 -11.01
CA LEU A 8 -22.89 25.04 -10.16
C LEU A 8 -22.57 26.49 -10.60
N ASN A 9 -21.32 26.75 -11.01
CA ASN A 9 -20.92 28.05 -11.51
C ASN A 9 -21.58 28.39 -12.86
N VAL A 10 -21.74 27.41 -13.75
CA VAL A 10 -22.52 27.53 -14.99
C VAL A 10 -23.98 27.88 -14.67
N LEU A 11 -24.61 27.19 -13.71
CA LEU A 11 -25.97 27.52 -13.25
C LEU A 11 -26.08 28.94 -12.71
N LYS A 12 -25.15 29.34 -11.84
CA LYS A 12 -25.09 30.70 -11.29
C LYS A 12 -24.99 31.75 -12.40
N ASN A 13 -24.09 31.54 -13.36
CA ASN A 13 -23.90 32.48 -14.46
C ASN A 13 -25.13 32.56 -15.36
N ASN A 14 -25.79 31.43 -15.62
CA ASN A 14 -27.05 31.40 -16.36
C ASN A 14 -28.15 32.20 -15.65
N ILE A 15 -28.34 31.98 -14.34
CA ILE A 15 -29.30 32.73 -13.53
C ILE A 15 -29.00 34.23 -13.58
N ASN A 16 -27.75 34.63 -13.37
CA ASN A 16 -27.36 36.04 -13.38
C ASN A 16 -27.59 36.69 -14.75
N LYS A 17 -27.22 36.00 -15.83
CA LYS A 17 -27.42 36.46 -17.21
C LYS A 17 -28.91 36.68 -17.51
N ASN A 18 -29.74 35.68 -17.23
CA ASN A 18 -31.18 35.75 -17.49
C ASN A 18 -31.90 36.76 -16.60
N ASN A 19 -31.47 36.94 -15.35
CA ASN A 19 -31.99 38.00 -14.48
C ASN A 19 -31.55 39.40 -14.95
N ALA A 20 -30.32 39.56 -15.44
CA ALA A 20 -29.85 40.82 -16.02
C ALA A 20 -30.63 41.20 -17.29
N THR A 21 -30.93 40.23 -18.16
CA THR A 21 -31.84 40.44 -19.31
C THR A 21 -33.19 40.97 -18.85
N LEU A 22 -33.79 40.32 -17.83
CA LEU A 22 -35.09 40.73 -17.30
C LEU A 22 -35.05 42.14 -16.69
N GLU A 23 -33.98 42.47 -15.97
CA GLU A 23 -33.82 43.75 -15.30
C GLU A 23 -33.56 44.91 -16.25
N ASN A 24 -32.74 44.68 -17.29
CA ASN A 24 -32.28 45.74 -18.18
C ASN A 24 -33.19 45.92 -19.39
N GLU A 25 -33.77 44.83 -19.92
CA GLU A 25 -34.61 44.87 -21.13
C GLU A 25 -36.11 44.91 -20.81
N TYR A 26 -36.52 44.36 -19.65
CA TYR A 26 -37.94 44.23 -19.28
C TYR A 26 -38.33 44.92 -17.98
N PHE A 27 -37.40 45.55 -17.24
CA PHE A 27 -37.66 46.30 -16.00
C PHE A 27 -38.23 45.44 -14.85
N HIS A 28 -37.97 44.14 -14.86
CA HIS A 28 -38.43 43.16 -13.87
C HIS A 28 -37.25 42.35 -13.30
N THR A 29 -37.44 41.67 -12.17
CA THR A 29 -36.40 40.86 -11.52
C THR A 29 -37.00 39.60 -10.89
N TYR A 30 -36.19 38.56 -10.76
CA TYR A 30 -36.51 37.32 -10.03
C TYR A 30 -35.90 37.35 -8.62
N PRO A 31 -36.61 37.84 -7.59
CA PRO A 31 -36.05 37.96 -6.26
C PRO A 31 -35.59 36.62 -5.68
N VAL A 32 -36.32 35.54 -5.98
CA VAL A 32 -35.96 34.18 -5.53
C VAL A 32 -34.73 33.65 -6.28
N LEU A 33 -34.62 33.86 -7.59
CA LEU A 33 -33.43 33.45 -8.34
C LEU A 33 -32.19 34.26 -7.97
N THR A 34 -32.34 35.56 -7.69
CA THR A 34 -31.25 36.40 -7.17
C THR A 34 -30.73 35.85 -5.84
N GLY A 35 -31.63 35.51 -4.90
CA GLY A 35 -31.26 34.86 -3.63
C GLY A 35 -30.61 33.48 -3.83
N ILE A 36 -31.05 32.71 -4.83
CA ILE A 36 -30.38 31.45 -5.21
C ILE A 36 -28.98 31.74 -5.77
N GLY A 37 -28.80 32.73 -6.62
CA GLY A 37 -27.50 33.14 -7.17
C GLY A 37 -26.50 33.55 -6.08
N GLU A 38 -26.96 34.31 -5.09
CA GLU A 38 -26.16 34.67 -3.90
C GLU A 38 -25.83 33.45 -3.05
N THR A 39 -26.81 32.58 -2.79
CA THR A 39 -26.61 31.33 -2.04
C THR A 39 -25.61 30.41 -2.76
N LEU A 40 -25.73 30.27 -4.08
CA LEU A 40 -24.80 29.53 -4.92
C LEU A 40 -23.39 30.15 -4.86
N THR A 41 -23.28 31.48 -4.82
CA THR A 41 -21.99 32.16 -4.67
C THR A 41 -21.32 31.81 -3.35
N THR A 42 -22.05 31.87 -2.24
CA THR A 42 -21.55 31.49 -0.92
C THR A 42 -21.12 30.02 -0.91
N ILE A 43 -21.94 29.12 -1.45
CA ILE A 43 -21.64 27.68 -1.51
C ILE A 43 -20.45 27.38 -2.41
N ILE A 44 -20.36 28.00 -3.59
CA ILE A 44 -19.23 27.84 -4.50
C ILE A 44 -17.94 28.30 -3.81
N THR A 45 -17.99 29.43 -3.11
CA THR A 45 -16.81 30.01 -2.41
C THR A 45 -16.38 29.15 -1.23
N GLU A 46 -17.31 28.83 -0.33
CA GLU A 46 -17.04 28.01 0.86
C GLU A 46 -16.66 26.58 0.48
N GLY A 47 -17.34 26.01 -0.52
CA GLY A 47 -16.97 24.74 -1.09
C GLY A 47 -15.56 24.78 -1.68
N ASN A 48 -15.24 25.70 -2.59
CA ASN A 48 -13.89 25.79 -3.17
C ASN A 48 -12.81 25.88 -2.08
N LYS A 49 -13.06 26.65 -1.01
CA LYS A 49 -12.18 26.71 0.16
C LYS A 49 -12.04 25.36 0.85
N ASN A 50 -13.16 24.68 1.14
CA ASN A 50 -13.16 23.36 1.77
C ASN A 50 -12.49 22.29 0.88
N PHE A 51 -12.63 22.37 -0.44
CA PHE A 51 -11.96 21.47 -1.37
C PHE A 51 -10.47 21.73 -1.48
N GLU A 52 -10.03 22.98 -1.52
CA GLU A 52 -8.59 23.27 -1.44
C GLU A 52 -8.00 22.84 -0.10
N ASN A 53 -8.73 22.98 1.01
CA ASN A 53 -8.33 22.40 2.29
C ASN A 53 -8.22 20.87 2.20
N ALA A 54 -9.24 20.18 1.68
CA ALA A 54 -9.21 18.73 1.50
C ALA A 54 -8.07 18.29 0.55
N ARG A 55 -7.79 19.06 -0.51
CA ARG A 55 -6.69 18.82 -1.45
C ARG A 55 -5.34 19.01 -0.76
N ASN A 56 -5.19 20.02 0.08
CA ASN A 56 -3.98 20.25 0.87
C ASN A 56 -3.76 19.13 1.88
N VAL A 57 -4.83 18.66 2.54
CA VAL A 57 -4.77 17.48 3.40
C VAL A 57 -4.42 16.23 2.61
N ILE A 58 -4.98 16.01 1.42
CA ILE A 58 -4.58 14.88 0.56
C ILE A 58 -3.10 14.98 0.16
N LYS A 59 -2.60 16.19 -0.14
CA LYS A 59 -1.17 16.40 -0.41
C LYS A 59 -0.31 16.12 0.82
N GLU A 60 -0.75 16.57 1.99
CA GLU A 60 -0.10 16.31 3.27
C GLU A 60 -0.07 14.82 3.55
N VAL A 61 -1.21 14.13 3.50
CA VAL A 61 -1.31 12.67 3.65
C VAL A 61 -0.44 11.95 2.61
N LYS A 62 -0.43 12.38 1.34
CA LYS A 62 0.49 11.83 0.32
C LYS A 62 1.95 12.03 0.71
N SER A 63 2.31 13.21 1.22
CA SER A 63 3.67 13.52 1.65
C SER A 63 4.07 12.73 2.89
N THR A 64 3.17 12.60 3.86
CA THR A 64 3.33 11.77 5.06
C THR A 64 3.49 10.32 4.65
N ILE A 65 2.60 9.77 3.81
CA ILE A 65 2.73 8.40 3.28
C ILE A 65 4.06 8.22 2.54
N LYS A 66 4.45 9.16 1.66
CA LYS A 66 5.73 9.09 0.95
C LYS A 66 6.91 9.13 1.91
N TYR A 67 6.87 10.01 2.91
CA TYR A 67 7.90 10.13 3.94
C TYR A 67 7.96 8.85 4.78
N SER A 68 6.82 8.28 5.14
CA SER A 68 6.70 6.98 5.81
C SER A 68 7.35 5.88 5.00
N PHE A 69 7.01 5.76 3.70
CA PHE A 69 7.63 4.78 2.81
C PHE A 69 9.13 5.01 2.65
N HIS A 70 9.55 6.26 2.52
CA HIS A 70 10.97 6.59 2.42
C HIS A 70 11.72 6.26 3.70
N THR A 71 11.13 6.54 4.86
CA THR A 71 11.69 6.21 6.18
C THR A 71 11.75 4.70 6.38
N ILE A 72 10.73 3.96 5.94
CA ILE A 72 10.72 2.49 5.95
C ILE A 72 11.84 1.98 5.06
N ASP A 73 11.92 2.45 3.81
CA ASP A 73 12.93 2.02 2.85
C ASP A 73 14.35 2.37 3.32
N GLU A 74 14.58 3.57 3.85
CA GLU A 74 15.86 3.96 4.45
C GLU A 74 16.17 3.17 5.71
N THR A 75 15.18 2.89 6.56
CA THR A 75 15.40 2.07 7.77
C THR A 75 15.77 0.65 7.39
N ILE A 76 15.04 0.03 6.45
CA ILE A 76 15.37 -1.28 5.89
C ILE A 76 16.77 -1.22 5.28
N ARG A 77 17.03 -0.26 4.39
CA ARG A 77 18.29 -0.12 3.68
C ARG A 77 19.47 0.09 4.62
N ASN A 78 19.35 0.94 5.64
CA ASN A 78 20.42 1.20 6.61
C ASN A 78 20.65 -0.03 7.49
N VAL A 79 19.59 -0.68 7.98
CA VAL A 79 19.70 -1.92 8.76
C VAL A 79 20.35 -3.03 7.92
N PHE A 80 19.97 -3.20 6.65
CA PHE A 80 20.62 -4.17 5.75
C PHE A 80 22.05 -3.73 5.39
N LYS A 81 22.31 -2.46 5.13
CA LYS A 81 23.65 -1.96 4.82
C LYS A 81 24.61 -2.15 6.00
N ASP A 82 24.14 -1.98 7.22
CA ASP A 82 24.97 -2.05 8.43
C ASP A 82 25.10 -3.49 8.96
N ASN A 83 24.07 -4.32 8.76
CA ASN A 83 24.03 -5.69 9.31
C ASN A 83 24.26 -6.79 8.27
N LEU A 84 23.87 -6.63 6.99
CA LEU A 84 24.14 -7.63 5.94
C LEU A 84 25.64 -7.90 5.80
N PRO A 85 26.56 -6.91 5.79
CA PRO A 85 28.00 -7.19 5.73
C PRO A 85 28.49 -7.94 6.98
N LYS A 86 27.94 -7.65 8.16
CA LYS A 86 28.26 -8.39 9.40
C LYS A 86 27.78 -9.84 9.26
N ILE A 87 26.53 -10.05 8.86
CA ILE A 87 25.92 -11.38 8.66
C ILE A 87 26.65 -12.16 7.58
N THR A 88 26.91 -11.57 6.40
CA THR A 88 27.70 -12.17 5.33
C THR A 88 29.12 -12.46 5.80
N GLY A 89 29.71 -11.59 6.61
CA GLY A 89 31.00 -11.82 7.26
C GLY A 89 30.96 -13.06 8.16
N LEU A 90 29.98 -13.17 9.04
CA LEU A 90 29.77 -14.33 9.93
C LEU A 90 29.51 -15.62 9.14
N ILE A 91 28.64 -15.59 8.12
CA ILE A 91 28.35 -16.74 7.23
C ILE A 91 29.59 -17.13 6.42
N THR A 92 30.34 -16.15 5.89
CA THR A 92 31.55 -16.41 5.11
C THR A 92 32.65 -16.98 5.99
N GLN A 93 32.79 -16.48 7.22
CA GLN A 93 33.75 -16.99 8.20
C GLN A 93 33.36 -18.38 8.70
N ALA A 94 32.08 -18.64 8.93
CA ALA A 94 31.55 -19.97 9.23
C ALA A 94 31.81 -20.93 8.06
N GLY A 95 31.48 -20.54 6.82
CA GLY A 95 31.77 -21.30 5.61
C GLY A 95 33.27 -21.57 5.41
N LYS A 96 34.13 -20.58 5.67
CA LYS A 96 35.60 -20.76 5.65
C LYS A 96 36.08 -21.71 6.75
N SER A 97 35.49 -21.65 7.94
CA SER A 97 35.82 -22.55 9.05
C SER A 97 35.41 -23.99 8.74
N ILE A 98 34.18 -24.18 8.24
CA ILE A 98 33.66 -25.48 7.80
C ILE A 98 34.48 -26.03 6.63
N LYS A 99 34.77 -25.21 5.61
CA LYS A 99 35.60 -25.59 4.46
C LYS A 99 37.06 -25.85 4.87
N GLY A 100 37.59 -25.10 5.82
CA GLY A 100 38.93 -25.28 6.38
C GLY A 100 39.05 -26.61 7.11
N ILE A 101 38.05 -26.95 7.94
CA ILE A 101 37.92 -28.26 8.57
C ILE A 101 37.79 -29.34 7.49
N ASN A 102 36.86 -29.20 6.54
CA ASN A 102 36.64 -30.20 5.49
C ASN A 102 37.89 -30.42 4.59
N ASN A 103 38.60 -29.36 4.22
CA ASN A 103 39.85 -29.44 3.44
C ASN A 103 41.03 -29.99 4.26
N LYS A 104 41.16 -29.63 5.54
CA LYS A 104 42.21 -30.15 6.44
C LYS A 104 42.00 -31.65 6.71
N TYR A 105 40.75 -32.11 6.67
CA TYR A 105 40.37 -33.52 6.81
C TYR A 105 40.01 -34.22 5.48
N LYS A 106 40.42 -33.69 4.31
CA LYS A 106 40.38 -34.40 3.00
C LYS A 106 41.11 -35.75 2.98
N ILE A 107 41.70 -36.14 4.09
CA ILE A 107 42.21 -37.48 4.38
C ILE A 107 41.07 -38.53 4.36
N LYS A 108 39.81 -38.12 4.56
CA LYS A 108 38.58 -38.97 4.57
C LYS A 108 38.46 -39.92 3.39
N GLU A 109 38.73 -39.46 2.17
CA GLU A 109 38.52 -40.29 0.96
C GLU A 109 39.65 -41.29 0.68
N ARG A 110 40.84 -41.08 1.25
CA ARG A 110 42.01 -41.93 0.96
C ARG A 110 42.35 -42.91 2.07
N ILE A 111 41.97 -42.65 3.33
CA ILE A 111 42.27 -43.52 4.48
C ILE A 111 41.78 -44.96 4.30
N PRO A 112 40.50 -45.25 3.97
CA PRO A 112 40.05 -46.64 3.86
C PRO A 112 40.77 -47.39 2.72
N LYS A 113 41.15 -46.69 1.63
CA LYS A 113 42.02 -47.24 0.59
C LYS A 113 43.39 -47.62 1.14
N TYR A 114 44.03 -46.75 1.94
CA TYR A 114 45.32 -47.04 2.54
C TYR A 114 45.26 -48.14 3.61
N THR A 115 44.23 -48.20 4.45
CA THR A 115 44.08 -49.26 5.45
C THR A 115 44.02 -50.64 4.80
N ASN A 116 43.21 -50.80 3.74
CA ASN A 116 43.10 -52.08 3.02
C ASN A 116 44.37 -52.42 2.24
N ILE A 117 45.01 -51.43 1.59
CA ILE A 117 46.24 -51.65 0.81
C ILE A 117 47.42 -52.00 1.74
N ILE A 118 47.53 -51.38 2.91
CA ILE A 118 48.62 -51.65 3.87
C ILE A 118 48.43 -53.01 4.54
N LEU A 119 47.21 -53.40 4.90
CA LEU A 119 46.92 -54.75 5.40
C LEU A 119 47.35 -55.83 4.39
N LEU A 120 47.01 -55.64 3.11
CA LEU A 120 47.43 -56.54 2.03
C LEU A 120 48.96 -56.56 1.86
N THR A 121 49.59 -55.39 1.94
CA THR A 121 51.05 -55.24 1.80
C THR A 121 51.80 -55.93 2.94
N ASN A 122 51.29 -55.86 4.18
CA ASN A 122 51.88 -56.56 5.32
C ASN A 122 51.80 -58.08 5.15
N VAL A 123 50.67 -58.61 4.66
CA VAL A 123 50.53 -60.05 4.36
C VAL A 123 51.52 -60.48 3.26
N ILE A 124 51.67 -59.69 2.21
CA ILE A 124 52.64 -59.94 1.13
C ILE A 124 54.09 -59.89 1.65
N LEU A 125 54.42 -58.93 2.53
CA LEU A 125 55.76 -58.77 3.11
C LEU A 125 56.15 -59.92 4.05
N LEU A 126 55.18 -60.58 4.70
CA LEU A 126 55.39 -61.76 5.55
C LEU A 126 55.64 -63.06 4.75
N LEU A 127 55.25 -63.08 3.48
CA LEU A 127 55.20 -64.30 2.66
C LEU A 127 56.59 -64.81 2.23
N PRO A 128 57.49 -63.99 1.65
CA PRO A 128 58.86 -64.41 1.33
C PRO A 128 59.66 -64.87 2.57
N PRO A 129 59.62 -64.14 3.70
CA PRO A 129 60.34 -64.57 4.90
C PRO A 129 59.77 -65.84 5.55
N PHE A 130 58.45 -66.07 5.51
CA PHE A 130 57.85 -67.33 5.94
C PHE A 130 58.31 -68.52 5.06
N LEU A 131 58.39 -68.32 3.74
CA LEU A 131 58.89 -69.35 2.81
C LEU A 131 60.38 -69.67 3.05
N ILE A 132 61.21 -68.66 3.34
CA ILE A 132 62.62 -68.86 3.68
C ILE A 132 62.75 -69.62 5.01
N LEU A 133 61.96 -69.25 6.03
CA LEU A 133 61.91 -69.96 7.31
C LEU A 133 61.53 -71.43 7.11
N LEU A 134 60.50 -71.71 6.32
CA LEU A 134 60.00 -73.05 6.05
C LEU A 134 61.05 -73.88 5.29
N GLY A 135 61.73 -73.27 4.30
CA GLY A 135 62.87 -73.88 3.61
C GLY A 135 64.04 -74.23 4.53
N ILE A 136 64.34 -73.39 5.53
CA ILE A 136 65.44 -73.65 6.47
C ILE A 136 65.01 -74.66 7.56
N ILE A 137 63.74 -74.69 7.97
CA ILE A 137 63.21 -75.74 8.86
C ILE A 137 63.26 -77.10 8.16
N ILE A 138 62.84 -77.18 6.90
CA ILE A 138 62.96 -78.41 6.10
C ILE A 138 64.43 -78.84 5.99
N PHE A 139 65.34 -77.90 5.74
CA PHE A 139 66.78 -78.17 5.72
C PHE A 139 67.31 -78.71 7.07
N MET A 140 66.89 -78.13 8.20
CA MET A 140 67.23 -78.60 9.55
C MET A 140 66.68 -80.01 9.84
N ILE A 141 65.48 -80.34 9.35
CA ILE A 141 64.89 -81.68 9.46
C ILE A 141 65.70 -82.70 8.64
N PHE A 142 66.08 -82.36 7.40
CA PHE A 142 66.92 -83.23 6.56
C PHE A 142 68.32 -83.46 7.17
N ILE A 143 68.89 -82.46 7.85
CA ILE A 143 70.15 -82.59 8.60
C ILE A 143 70.01 -83.53 9.80
N LEU A 144 68.91 -83.44 10.57
CA LEU A 144 68.64 -84.33 11.70
C LEU A 144 68.45 -85.80 11.26
N MET A 145 68.00 -86.05 10.03
CA MET A 145 67.93 -87.38 9.42
C MET A 145 69.28 -87.90 8.87
N GLY A 146 70.38 -87.15 9.04
CA GLY A 146 71.73 -87.64 8.76
C GLY A 146 72.17 -87.59 7.29
N ASN A 147 71.58 -86.71 6.48
CA ASN A 147 71.92 -86.61 5.05
C ASN A 147 72.36 -85.18 4.69
N ILE A 148 73.57 -85.06 4.12
CA ILE A 148 74.20 -83.89 3.46
C ILE A 148 75.17 -83.06 4.33
N GLN A 149 76.44 -83.05 3.89
CA GLN A 149 77.60 -82.36 4.51
C GLN A 149 78.34 -81.45 3.51
N LYS A 150 77.64 -80.73 2.61
CA LYS A 150 78.34 -80.01 1.51
C LYS A 150 77.95 -78.55 1.20
N ASN A 151 77.11 -77.87 1.97
CA ASN A 151 76.76 -76.47 1.62
C ASN A 151 76.60 -75.48 2.79
N ASN A 152 77.43 -75.59 3.83
CA ASN A 152 77.36 -74.73 5.03
C ASN A 152 77.47 -73.23 4.73
N ASN A 153 78.28 -72.83 3.75
CA ASN A 153 78.59 -71.41 3.49
C ASN A 153 77.45 -70.63 2.80
N PHE A 154 76.60 -71.31 2.02
CA PHE A 154 75.43 -70.70 1.37
C PHE A 154 74.35 -70.35 2.40
N PHE A 155 74.05 -71.28 3.32
CA PHE A 155 73.05 -71.07 4.36
C PHE A 155 73.47 -70.05 5.41
N ILE A 156 74.76 -69.92 5.72
CA ILE A 156 75.29 -68.86 6.61
C ILE A 156 75.11 -67.47 5.99
N LYS A 157 75.38 -67.30 4.69
CA LYS A 157 75.15 -66.01 4.00
C LYS A 157 73.66 -65.68 3.87
N LEU A 158 72.84 -66.69 3.58
CA LEU A 158 71.38 -66.57 3.52
C LEU A 158 70.82 -66.19 4.90
N PHE A 159 71.37 -66.76 5.99
CA PHE A 159 71.05 -66.40 7.38
C PHE A 159 71.36 -64.94 7.69
N GLY A 160 72.55 -64.45 7.32
CA GLY A 160 72.92 -63.06 7.55
C GLY A 160 71.98 -62.07 6.84
N HIS A 161 71.60 -62.37 5.60
CA HIS A 161 70.67 -61.54 4.83
C HIS A 161 69.24 -61.63 5.37
N PHE A 162 68.79 -62.83 5.72
CA PHE A 162 67.48 -63.06 6.33
C PHE A 162 67.34 -62.35 7.66
N SER A 163 68.32 -62.50 8.56
CA SER A 163 68.34 -61.90 9.89
C SER A 163 68.40 -60.36 9.81
N ALA A 164 69.25 -59.81 8.94
CA ALA A 164 69.33 -58.36 8.74
C ALA A 164 68.02 -57.80 8.16
N TYR A 165 67.43 -58.48 7.16
CA TYR A 165 66.16 -58.06 6.55
C TYR A 165 65.00 -58.14 7.55
N PHE A 166 64.89 -59.23 8.32
CA PHE A 166 63.85 -59.40 9.34
C PHE A 166 63.98 -58.40 10.48
N GLY A 167 65.19 -58.22 11.02
CA GLY A 167 65.44 -57.26 12.09
C GLY A 167 65.11 -55.84 11.64
N PHE A 168 65.57 -55.45 10.46
CA PHE A 168 65.30 -54.12 9.90
C PHE A 168 63.82 -53.90 9.61
N LEU A 169 63.14 -54.86 8.96
CA LEU A 169 61.71 -54.76 8.66
C LEU A 169 60.88 -54.67 9.93
N THR A 170 61.19 -55.49 10.94
CA THR A 170 60.51 -55.49 12.25
C THR A 170 60.67 -54.16 12.96
N ILE A 171 61.88 -53.59 12.97
CA ILE A 171 62.14 -52.27 13.58
C ILE A 171 61.35 -51.17 12.86
N ILE A 172 61.30 -51.19 11.54
CA ILE A 172 60.55 -50.19 10.75
C ILE A 172 59.05 -50.32 10.98
N THR A 173 58.48 -51.54 10.86
CA THR A 173 57.04 -51.75 11.04
C THR A 173 56.60 -51.45 12.47
N LEU A 174 57.44 -51.75 13.46
CA LEU A 174 57.17 -51.42 14.85
C LEU A 174 57.22 -49.90 15.07
N SER A 175 58.20 -49.22 14.48
CA SER A 175 58.30 -47.76 14.56
C SER A 175 57.06 -47.07 13.97
N PHE A 176 56.58 -47.51 12.81
CA PHE A 176 55.33 -47.02 12.22
C PHE A 176 54.10 -47.42 13.04
N GLY A 177 54.06 -48.64 13.59
CA GLY A 177 52.98 -49.10 14.47
C GLY A 177 52.87 -48.24 15.73
N ILE A 178 53.98 -47.95 16.39
CA ILE A 178 54.03 -47.06 17.56
C ILE A 178 53.62 -45.64 17.18
N LEU A 179 54.15 -45.10 16.08
CA LEU A 179 53.80 -43.75 15.61
C LEU A 179 52.30 -43.61 15.30
N PHE A 180 51.70 -44.61 14.65
CA PHE A 180 50.26 -44.65 14.41
C PHE A 180 49.46 -44.83 15.70
N LEU A 181 49.91 -45.67 16.63
CA LEU A 181 49.24 -45.82 17.92
C LEU A 181 49.25 -44.51 18.71
N SER A 182 50.40 -43.83 18.79
CA SER A 182 50.54 -42.54 19.48
C SER A 182 49.63 -41.48 18.84
N THR A 183 49.62 -41.36 17.52
CA THR A 183 48.74 -40.42 16.82
C THR A 183 47.26 -40.77 16.98
N SER A 184 46.91 -42.06 17.07
CA SER A 184 45.54 -42.49 17.33
C SER A 184 45.09 -42.24 18.76
N VAL A 185 45.94 -42.45 19.77
CA VAL A 185 45.64 -42.14 21.18
C VAL A 185 45.41 -40.63 21.36
N ILE A 186 46.25 -39.80 20.72
CA ILE A 186 46.06 -38.34 20.67
C ILE A 186 44.76 -37.98 19.92
N GLY A 187 44.43 -38.70 18.84
CA GLY A 187 43.17 -38.54 18.11
C GLY A 187 41.93 -38.93 18.93
N GLY A 188 42.00 -40.03 19.68
CA GLY A 188 40.91 -40.57 20.51
C GLY A 188 40.61 -39.68 21.71
N THR A 189 41.65 -39.18 22.37
CA THR A 189 41.51 -38.17 23.43
C THR A 189 40.89 -36.88 22.88
N SER A 190 41.30 -36.44 21.68
CA SER A 190 40.67 -35.30 20.99
C SER A 190 39.20 -35.55 20.64
N CYS A 191 38.83 -36.78 20.25
CA CYS A 191 37.45 -37.19 19.98
C CYS A 191 36.56 -37.11 21.23
N ILE A 192 37.02 -37.64 22.36
CA ILE A 192 36.29 -37.58 23.64
C ILE A 192 36.16 -36.13 24.13
N LEU A 193 37.23 -35.34 24.02
CA LEU A 193 37.23 -33.94 24.41
C LEU A 193 36.24 -33.13 23.57
N SER A 194 36.28 -33.30 22.24
CA SER A 194 35.35 -32.63 21.33
C SER A 194 33.89 -33.05 21.54
N GLU A 195 33.65 -34.29 21.98
CA GLU A 195 32.31 -34.75 22.33
C GLU A 195 31.74 -34.02 23.55
N ARG A 196 32.53 -33.89 24.61
CA ARG A 196 32.12 -33.19 25.82
C ARG A 196 31.98 -31.68 25.59
N ILE A 197 32.80 -31.09 24.71
CA ILE A 197 32.63 -29.69 24.28
C ILE A 197 31.31 -29.51 23.52
N LEU A 198 30.98 -30.38 22.56
CA LEU A 198 29.74 -30.29 21.78
C LEU A 198 28.48 -30.59 22.61
N LYS A 199 28.59 -31.35 23.69
CA LYS A 199 27.53 -31.54 24.70
C LYS A 199 27.49 -30.41 25.75
N ASN A 200 28.36 -29.40 25.62
CA ASN A 200 28.51 -28.28 26.54
C ASN A 200 28.84 -28.70 27.99
N GLU A 201 29.43 -29.89 28.18
CA GLU A 201 29.83 -30.45 29.48
C GLU A 201 31.21 -29.93 29.92
N LEU A 202 32.04 -29.46 28.97
CA LEU A 202 33.38 -28.91 29.21
C LEU A 202 33.53 -27.55 28.52
N ARG A 203 33.90 -26.52 29.29
CA ARG A 203 34.20 -25.18 28.78
C ARG A 203 35.68 -25.09 28.40
N PHE A 204 35.96 -24.96 27.11
CA PHE A 204 37.31 -24.69 26.60
C PHE A 204 37.31 -23.37 25.84
N ASP A 205 38.01 -22.36 26.39
CA ASP A 205 38.26 -21.07 25.72
C ASP A 205 39.23 -21.17 24.53
N ILE A 206 39.56 -22.38 24.07
CA ILE A 206 40.56 -22.66 23.03
C ILE A 206 39.97 -22.54 21.61
N LEU A 207 38.65 -22.57 21.47
CA LEU A 207 38.01 -22.17 20.22
C LEU A 207 38.14 -20.66 20.09
N ASN A 208 39.22 -20.18 19.43
CA ASN A 208 39.41 -18.79 18.99
C ASN A 208 38.28 -18.25 18.07
N ASN A 209 37.17 -18.99 17.95
CA ASN A 209 35.99 -18.63 17.18
C ASN A 209 34.78 -18.53 18.13
N THR A 210 34.54 -17.30 18.61
CA THR A 210 33.48 -16.91 19.55
C THR A 210 32.07 -17.31 19.10
N LEU A 211 31.86 -17.52 17.79
CA LEU A 211 30.55 -17.84 17.22
C LEU A 211 30.21 -19.34 17.30
N ILE A 212 31.22 -20.22 17.13
CA ILE A 212 31.04 -21.66 17.32
C ILE A 212 30.74 -21.94 18.80
N ASP A 213 31.47 -21.27 19.70
CA ASP A 213 31.22 -21.34 21.14
C ASP A 213 29.81 -20.81 21.50
N TYR A 214 29.39 -19.68 20.94
CA TYR A 214 28.02 -19.16 21.10
C TYR A 214 26.95 -20.16 20.66
N CYS A 215 27.10 -20.76 19.46
CA CYS A 215 26.12 -21.70 18.93
C CYS A 215 26.10 -23.05 19.66
N ILE A 216 27.23 -23.52 20.18
CA ILE A 216 27.29 -24.73 21.00
C ILE A 216 26.63 -24.49 22.37
N LYS A 217 26.81 -23.31 22.96
CA LYS A 217 26.16 -22.92 24.22
C LYS A 217 24.65 -22.70 24.06
N ASN A 218 24.21 -22.25 22.89
CA ASN A 218 22.82 -21.87 22.62
C ASN A 218 22.30 -22.54 21.33
N GLU A 219 22.14 -23.87 21.34
CA GLU A 219 21.79 -24.65 20.14
C GLU A 219 20.51 -24.16 19.42
N ASN A 220 19.51 -23.71 20.18
CA ASN A 220 18.23 -23.25 19.62
C ASN A 220 18.22 -21.75 19.27
N ALA A 221 19.27 -21.00 19.60
CA ALA A 221 19.33 -19.58 19.28
C ALA A 221 19.58 -19.34 17.79
N PRO A 222 19.00 -18.27 17.22
CA PRO A 222 19.38 -17.79 15.90
C PRO A 222 20.80 -17.20 15.91
N LEU A 223 21.53 -17.36 14.80
CA LEU A 223 22.82 -16.67 14.59
C LEU A 223 22.64 -15.14 14.55
N ILE A 224 21.44 -14.67 14.19
CA ILE A 224 21.05 -13.27 14.22
C ILE A 224 20.43 -13.03 15.59
N HIS A 225 21.03 -12.14 16.39
CA HIS A 225 20.51 -11.82 17.71
C HIS A 225 19.05 -11.35 17.67
N ASP A 226 18.28 -11.77 18.68
CA ASP A 226 16.86 -11.43 18.86
C ASP A 226 16.63 -9.93 19.05
N ASP A 227 17.64 -9.16 19.45
CA ASP A 227 17.55 -7.70 19.62
C ASP A 227 17.37 -6.97 18.27
N ILE A 228 18.03 -7.46 17.20
CA ILE A 228 17.93 -6.92 15.85
C ILE A 228 16.53 -7.21 15.28
N THR A 229 16.03 -8.44 15.45
CA THR A 229 14.71 -8.86 14.95
C THR A 229 13.60 -8.19 15.77
N THR A 230 13.73 -8.12 17.10
CA THR A 230 12.77 -7.44 17.99
C THR A 230 12.73 -5.94 17.69
N SER A 231 13.87 -5.26 17.56
CA SER A 231 13.91 -3.83 17.18
C SER A 231 13.19 -3.57 15.85
N PHE A 232 13.34 -4.48 14.91
CA PHE A 232 12.69 -4.39 13.61
C PHE A 232 11.16 -4.60 13.71
N VAL A 233 10.72 -5.64 14.42
CA VAL A 233 9.31 -5.93 14.68
C VAL A 233 8.65 -4.76 15.43
N THR A 234 9.31 -4.20 16.45
CA THR A 234 8.79 -3.06 17.22
C THR A 234 8.67 -1.80 16.35
N LYS A 235 9.65 -1.49 15.50
CA LYS A 235 9.57 -0.34 14.58
C LYS A 235 8.43 -0.50 13.57
N ILE A 236 8.26 -1.68 12.99
CA ILE A 236 7.15 -1.96 12.08
C ILE A 236 5.79 -1.91 12.79
N ASN A 237 5.70 -2.40 14.03
CA ASN A 237 4.47 -2.38 14.80
C ASN A 237 4.12 -1.01 15.38
N SER A 238 5.10 -0.12 15.57
CA SER A 238 4.87 1.26 16.00
C SER A 238 4.23 2.15 14.92
N PHE A 239 4.07 1.62 13.70
CA PHE A 239 3.44 2.34 12.60
C PHE A 239 1.91 2.24 12.69
N ASP A 240 1.26 3.34 13.03
CA ASP A 240 -0.20 3.45 13.19
C ASP A 240 -0.81 4.33 12.09
N THR A 241 -1.82 3.81 11.39
CA THR A 241 -2.60 4.55 10.39
C THR A 241 -3.89 5.16 10.97
N GLY A 242 -4.21 4.94 12.25
CA GLY A 242 -5.46 5.34 12.88
C GLY A 242 -5.75 6.85 12.85
N HIS A 243 -4.72 7.69 12.90
CA HIS A 243 -4.88 9.15 12.78
C HIS A 243 -5.39 9.56 11.38
N ILE A 244 -5.04 8.81 10.33
CA ILE A 244 -5.50 9.08 8.96
C ILE A 244 -6.98 8.72 8.82
N ASP A 245 -7.42 7.60 9.40
CA ASP A 245 -8.81 7.14 9.37
C ASP A 245 -9.75 8.12 10.09
N ASN A 246 -9.34 8.64 11.24
CA ASN A 246 -10.12 9.65 11.97
C ASN A 246 -10.36 10.93 11.16
N ASN A 247 -9.31 11.43 10.50
CA ASN A 247 -9.42 12.65 9.69
C ASN A 247 -10.35 12.44 8.48
N ILE A 248 -10.23 11.29 7.77
CA ILE A 248 -11.08 10.98 6.61
C ILE A 248 -12.55 10.90 7.00
N ASN A 249 -12.87 10.21 8.09
CA ASN A 249 -14.24 10.08 8.59
C ASN A 249 -14.84 11.44 9.00
N GLU A 250 -14.03 12.32 9.58
CA GLU A 250 -14.49 13.66 9.93
C GLU A 250 -14.85 14.48 8.68
N TYR A 251 -14.06 14.38 7.60
CA TYR A 251 -14.34 15.06 6.35
C TYR A 251 -15.59 14.53 5.64
N GLU A 252 -15.81 13.22 5.61
CA GLU A 252 -17.03 12.62 5.07
C GLU A 252 -18.27 13.18 5.77
N LYS A 253 -18.23 13.23 7.11
CA LYS A 253 -19.33 13.73 7.94
C LYS A 253 -19.62 15.20 7.64
N ARG A 254 -18.58 16.06 7.60
CA ARG A 254 -18.72 17.48 7.26
C ARG A 254 -19.32 17.67 5.85
N PHE A 255 -18.86 16.86 4.89
CA PHE A 255 -19.34 16.93 3.51
C PHE A 255 -20.82 16.55 3.39
N THR A 256 -21.23 15.49 4.08
CA THR A 256 -22.61 15.01 4.10
C THR A 256 -23.56 16.05 4.71
N ILE A 257 -23.14 16.72 5.79
CA ILE A 257 -23.91 17.80 6.42
C ILE A 257 -24.12 18.97 5.44
N LEU A 258 -23.08 19.39 4.73
CA LEU A 258 -23.18 20.46 3.73
C LEU A 258 -24.13 20.08 2.59
N LYS A 259 -24.03 18.85 2.06
CA LYS A 259 -24.92 18.33 1.00
C LYS A 259 -26.38 18.34 1.44
N ASN A 260 -26.68 17.83 2.64
CA ASN A 260 -28.04 17.77 3.17
C ASN A 260 -28.62 19.16 3.46
N SER A 261 -27.81 20.06 4.05
CA SER A 261 -28.21 21.44 4.30
C SER A 261 -28.57 22.17 3.01
N PHE A 262 -27.78 21.95 1.95
CA PHE A 262 -28.06 22.53 0.65
C PHE A 262 -29.37 22.01 0.05
N PHE A 263 -29.59 20.69 0.06
CA PHE A 263 -30.81 20.07 -0.47
C PHE A 263 -32.08 20.58 0.24
N GLN A 264 -32.04 20.67 1.57
CA GLN A 264 -33.16 21.18 2.36
C GLN A 264 -33.44 22.67 2.10
N LYS A 265 -32.39 23.48 1.92
CA LYS A 265 -32.55 24.89 1.55
C LYS A 265 -33.08 25.05 0.13
N SER A 266 -32.57 24.30 -0.84
CA SER A 266 -32.99 24.39 -2.24
C SER A 266 -34.46 24.04 -2.45
N LEU A 267 -34.98 23.02 -1.74
CA LEU A 267 -36.39 22.64 -1.82
C LEU A 267 -37.35 23.78 -1.46
N LYS A 268 -37.01 24.60 -0.45
CA LYS A 268 -37.86 25.73 -0.02
C LYS A 268 -37.98 26.86 -1.04
N PHE A 269 -37.01 26.99 -1.96
CA PHE A 269 -37.04 28.05 -2.98
C PHE A 269 -37.74 27.61 -4.27
N MET A 270 -37.79 26.30 -4.54
CA MET A 270 -38.38 25.76 -5.78
C MET A 270 -39.87 26.06 -5.94
N ASP A 271 -40.61 26.18 -4.83
CA ASP A 271 -42.04 26.48 -4.86
C ASP A 271 -42.35 27.92 -5.33
N TYR A 272 -41.35 28.81 -5.30
CA TYR A 272 -41.51 30.25 -5.52
C TYR A 272 -40.55 30.81 -6.59
N ILE A 273 -39.80 29.93 -7.25
CA ILE A 273 -38.79 30.29 -8.26
C ILE A 273 -39.36 31.06 -9.46
N TRP A 274 -40.68 30.91 -9.69
CA TRP A 274 -41.44 31.55 -10.76
C TRP A 274 -41.85 33.00 -10.46
N ILE A 275 -41.68 33.49 -9.23
CA ILE A 275 -42.07 34.85 -8.85
C ILE A 275 -41.18 35.87 -9.55
N VAL A 276 -41.82 36.72 -10.36
CA VAL A 276 -41.21 37.90 -10.99
C VAL A 276 -41.90 39.15 -10.46
N ILE A 277 -41.12 40.11 -10.00
CA ILE A 277 -41.60 41.42 -9.55
C ILE A 277 -40.90 42.52 -10.34
N MET A 278 -41.34 43.75 -10.12
CA MET A 278 -40.68 44.90 -10.74
C MET A 278 -39.32 45.20 -10.14
N LYS A 279 -38.39 45.62 -11.01
CA LYS A 279 -37.13 46.20 -10.58
C LYS A 279 -37.42 47.52 -9.86
N ARG A 280 -36.93 47.64 -8.62
CA ARG A 280 -37.10 48.83 -7.78
C ARG A 280 -36.17 49.96 -8.21
N GLU A 281 -34.90 49.64 -8.42
CA GLU A 281 -33.85 50.62 -8.67
C GLU A 281 -33.70 50.92 -10.16
N ASN A 282 -33.45 52.19 -10.49
CA ASN A 282 -33.19 52.67 -11.86
C ASN A 282 -34.28 52.28 -12.89
N ASN A 283 -35.51 52.06 -12.44
CA ASN A 283 -36.63 51.75 -13.32
C ASN A 283 -37.23 53.05 -13.88
N THR A 284 -36.97 53.32 -15.15
CA THR A 284 -37.35 54.58 -15.82
C THR A 284 -38.85 54.83 -15.86
N PHE A 285 -39.68 53.77 -15.90
CA PHE A 285 -41.15 53.91 -15.85
C PHE A 285 -41.63 54.16 -14.43
N LEU A 286 -41.13 53.39 -13.46
CA LEU A 286 -41.48 53.59 -12.05
C LEU A 286 -41.12 55.01 -11.57
N ASN A 287 -39.97 55.54 -11.99
CA ASN A 287 -39.50 56.87 -11.61
C ASN A 287 -40.37 58.01 -12.18
N LYS A 288 -41.19 57.74 -13.21
CA LYS A 288 -42.13 58.73 -13.77
C LYS A 288 -43.44 58.83 -12.98
N ILE A 289 -43.77 57.81 -12.18
CA ILE A 289 -45.03 57.77 -11.41
C ILE A 289 -44.91 58.69 -10.20
N ARG A 290 -45.79 59.69 -10.12
CA ARG A 290 -45.83 60.70 -9.05
C ARG A 290 -46.74 60.29 -7.90
N ASN A 291 -47.81 59.55 -8.16
CA ASN A 291 -48.70 59.06 -7.11
C ASN A 291 -48.02 57.94 -6.31
N GLU A 292 -47.61 58.24 -5.08
CA GLU A 292 -46.89 57.32 -4.21
C GLU A 292 -47.70 56.07 -3.80
N GLN A 293 -49.03 56.17 -3.70
CA GLN A 293 -49.89 55.00 -3.40
C GLN A 293 -49.90 54.02 -4.59
N VAL A 294 -50.00 54.54 -5.81
CA VAL A 294 -49.93 53.76 -7.04
C VAL A 294 -48.55 53.14 -7.21
N LYS A 295 -47.49 53.93 -7.01
CA LYS A 295 -46.10 53.49 -7.10
C LYS A 295 -45.76 52.39 -6.08
N THR A 296 -46.15 52.55 -4.82
CA THR A 296 -45.84 51.60 -3.75
C THR A 296 -46.55 50.26 -3.95
N SER A 297 -47.82 50.28 -4.34
CA SER A 297 -48.57 49.05 -4.64
C SER A 297 -48.02 48.34 -5.89
N LEU A 298 -47.55 49.11 -6.87
CA LEU A 298 -46.94 48.59 -8.10
C LEU A 298 -45.61 47.86 -7.84
N LEU A 299 -44.78 48.33 -6.89
CA LEU A 299 -43.50 47.71 -6.53
C LEU A 299 -43.60 46.26 -6.04
N ILE A 300 -44.72 45.92 -5.42
CA ILE A 300 -45.01 44.57 -4.92
C ILE A 300 -45.90 43.79 -5.88
N THR A 301 -46.22 44.35 -7.06
CA THR A 301 -47.07 43.70 -8.05
C THR A 301 -46.29 42.71 -8.89
N GLY A 302 -46.70 41.44 -8.87
CA GLY A 302 -46.11 40.38 -9.67
C GLY A 302 -46.42 40.47 -11.16
N ILE A 303 -46.13 39.40 -11.90
CA ILE A 303 -46.54 39.24 -13.32
C ILE A 303 -47.77 38.33 -13.50
N ILE A 304 -48.32 37.80 -12.41
CA ILE A 304 -49.50 36.92 -12.42
C ILE A 304 -50.73 37.62 -11.85
N ASN A 305 -51.92 37.07 -12.11
CA ASN A 305 -53.18 37.68 -11.71
C ASN A 305 -53.49 37.56 -10.21
N GLU A 306 -53.04 36.50 -9.55
CA GLU A 306 -53.38 36.22 -8.15
C GLU A 306 -52.39 36.84 -7.14
N ASN A 307 -52.89 37.21 -5.96
CA ASN A 307 -52.04 37.60 -4.83
C ASN A 307 -51.26 36.40 -4.30
N ILE A 308 -50.03 36.66 -3.83
CA ILE A 308 -49.13 35.63 -3.30
C ILE A 308 -48.64 36.08 -1.93
N LYS A 309 -48.65 35.14 -0.97
CA LYS A 309 -47.99 35.32 0.33
C LYS A 309 -46.81 34.35 0.41
N TYR A 310 -45.60 34.87 0.55
CA TYR A 310 -44.37 34.10 0.73
C TYR A 310 -43.66 34.56 2.00
N GLN A 311 -43.65 33.74 3.05
CA GLN A 311 -43.03 34.09 4.33
C GLN A 311 -43.48 35.50 4.79
N ASN A 312 -42.56 36.46 4.84
CA ASN A 312 -42.81 37.86 5.22
C ASN A 312 -43.07 38.79 4.02
N MET A 313 -43.03 38.28 2.78
CA MET A 313 -43.33 39.03 1.55
C MET A 313 -44.77 38.76 1.09
N GLN A 314 -45.51 39.83 0.78
CA GLN A 314 -46.78 39.76 0.06
C GLN A 314 -46.57 40.38 -1.32
N ALA A 315 -46.80 39.59 -2.37
CA ALA A 315 -46.86 40.09 -3.73
C ALA A 315 -48.32 40.25 -4.14
N ILE A 316 -48.67 41.43 -4.66
CA ILE A 316 -50.00 41.73 -5.18
C ILE A 316 -50.11 41.17 -6.59
N GLY A 317 -51.19 40.48 -6.89
CA GLY A 317 -51.51 40.01 -8.22
C GLY A 317 -51.99 41.15 -9.10
N ILE A 318 -51.78 41.05 -10.40
CA ILE A 318 -52.17 42.04 -11.40
C ILE A 318 -53.64 42.42 -11.26
N LYS A 319 -54.53 41.46 -10.99
CA LYS A 319 -55.97 41.73 -10.82
C LYS A 319 -56.23 42.65 -9.62
N SER A 320 -55.63 42.35 -8.47
CA SER A 320 -55.79 43.18 -7.26
C SER A 320 -55.18 44.56 -7.44
N TYR A 321 -54.00 44.65 -8.04
CA TYR A 321 -53.38 45.94 -8.36
C TYR A 321 -54.25 46.78 -9.31
N LEU A 322 -54.74 46.20 -10.40
CA LEU A 322 -55.58 46.90 -11.37
C LEU A 322 -56.92 47.34 -10.76
N THR A 323 -57.51 46.56 -9.86
CA THR A 323 -58.70 47.00 -9.12
C THR A 323 -58.42 48.27 -8.32
N THR A 324 -57.31 48.31 -7.57
CA THR A 324 -56.90 49.50 -6.80
C THR A 324 -56.56 50.67 -7.72
N LEU A 325 -55.79 50.42 -8.79
CA LEU A 325 -55.40 51.42 -9.78
C LEU A 325 -56.63 52.09 -10.42
N ASN A 326 -57.59 51.28 -10.88
CA ASN A 326 -58.79 51.78 -11.53
C ASN A 326 -59.63 52.64 -10.58
N GLY A 327 -59.74 52.25 -9.30
CA GLY A 327 -60.43 53.05 -8.30
C GLY A 327 -59.78 54.41 -8.02
N ILE A 328 -58.45 54.50 -8.15
CA ILE A 328 -57.68 55.75 -7.96
C ILE A 328 -57.73 56.63 -9.22
N ILE A 329 -57.49 56.04 -10.39
CA ILE A 329 -57.30 56.79 -11.65
C ILE A 329 -58.62 57.10 -12.36
N PHE A 330 -59.64 56.25 -12.24
CA PHE A 330 -60.95 56.43 -12.89
C PHE A 330 -62.09 56.53 -11.86
N PRO A 331 -62.15 57.62 -11.07
CA PRO A 331 -63.22 57.81 -10.11
C PRO A 331 -64.59 57.82 -10.81
N GLY A 332 -65.57 57.15 -10.23
CA GLY A 332 -66.92 57.04 -10.81
C GLY A 332 -67.05 56.08 -11.99
N ASN A 333 -66.08 55.17 -12.21
CA ASN A 333 -66.08 54.17 -13.29
C ASN A 333 -66.16 54.78 -14.71
N ILE A 334 -65.61 55.99 -14.88
CA ILE A 334 -65.54 56.68 -16.18
C ILE A 334 -64.62 55.98 -17.19
N GLY A 335 -63.78 55.05 -16.73
CA GLY A 335 -62.90 54.24 -17.54
C GLY A 335 -62.33 53.05 -16.76
N LYS A 336 -61.70 52.10 -17.45
CA LYS A 336 -61.11 50.90 -16.83
C LYS A 336 -59.91 50.39 -17.62
N ILE A 337 -58.85 50.00 -16.91
CA ILE A 337 -57.67 49.35 -17.46
C ILE A 337 -57.67 47.88 -17.05
N CYS A 338 -57.41 47.01 -18.01
CA CYS A 338 -57.32 45.56 -17.85
C CYS A 338 -55.99 45.06 -18.38
N PHE A 339 -55.65 43.79 -18.10
CA PHE A 339 -54.42 43.17 -18.56
C PHE A 339 -54.69 41.75 -19.06
N ASN A 340 -54.36 41.50 -20.32
CA ASN A 340 -54.59 40.22 -21.00
C ASN A 340 -55.99 39.61 -20.73
N ASP A 341 -57.03 40.46 -20.74
CA ASP A 341 -58.43 40.10 -20.52
C ASP A 341 -59.24 40.37 -21.79
N ASN A 342 -59.55 39.28 -22.51
CA ASN A 342 -60.32 39.32 -23.76
C ASN A 342 -61.77 39.81 -23.57
N ILE A 343 -62.33 39.70 -22.36
CA ILE A 343 -63.67 40.22 -22.06
C ILE A 343 -63.61 41.74 -22.04
N CYS A 344 -62.61 42.28 -21.34
CA CYS A 344 -62.39 43.72 -21.27
C CYS A 344 -62.12 44.34 -22.65
N GLU A 345 -61.43 43.65 -23.57
CA GLU A 345 -61.23 44.17 -24.93
C GLU A 345 -62.54 44.52 -25.68
N LYS A 346 -63.68 43.92 -25.30
CA LYS A 346 -64.97 44.16 -25.96
C LYS A 346 -65.84 45.19 -25.24
N GLU A 347 -65.44 45.67 -24.06
CA GLU A 347 -66.21 46.62 -23.26
C GLU A 347 -65.94 48.08 -23.68
N ASN A 348 -66.98 48.92 -23.70
CA ASN A 348 -66.84 50.37 -23.93
C ASN A 348 -66.11 51.05 -22.76
N ASN A 349 -65.34 52.11 -23.06
CA ASN A 349 -64.55 52.86 -22.07
C ASN A 349 -63.53 52.02 -21.29
N THR A 350 -63.09 50.89 -21.86
CA THR A 350 -62.05 50.05 -21.28
C THR A 350 -60.84 49.91 -22.20
N TYR A 351 -59.66 49.69 -21.63
CA TYR A 351 -58.47 49.39 -22.40
C TYR A 351 -57.74 48.19 -21.81
N ASN A 352 -57.56 47.16 -22.62
CA ASN A 352 -56.92 45.92 -22.25
C ASN A 352 -55.47 45.94 -22.74
N ILE A 353 -54.53 45.89 -21.79
CA ILE A 353 -53.11 45.95 -22.06
C ILE A 353 -52.62 44.55 -22.48
N THR A 354 -51.94 44.52 -23.63
CA THR A 354 -51.30 43.35 -24.24
C THR A 354 -49.84 43.68 -24.58
N GLU A 355 -49.08 42.71 -25.07
CA GLU A 355 -47.69 42.85 -25.51
C GLU A 355 -47.48 43.83 -26.69
N ASN A 356 -48.55 44.10 -27.44
CA ASN A 356 -48.57 44.96 -28.62
C ASN A 356 -49.20 46.34 -28.35
N SER A 357 -49.73 46.56 -27.14
CA SER A 357 -50.38 47.79 -26.73
C SER A 357 -49.42 48.98 -26.75
N LYS A 358 -49.94 50.17 -27.09
CA LYS A 358 -49.18 51.43 -27.12
C LYS A 358 -49.98 52.55 -26.47
N THR A 359 -49.27 53.49 -25.84
CA THR A 359 -49.86 54.73 -25.31
C THR A 359 -50.42 55.66 -26.40
N THR A 360 -50.17 55.33 -27.68
CA THR A 360 -50.73 56.01 -28.84
C THR A 360 -52.03 55.39 -29.36
N ASP A 361 -52.46 54.24 -28.83
CA ASP A 361 -53.66 53.55 -29.30
C ASP A 361 -54.90 54.42 -29.12
N GLN A 362 -55.76 54.47 -30.12
CA GLN A 362 -56.92 55.35 -30.10
C GLN A 362 -57.86 55.04 -28.92
N LYS A 363 -58.10 53.75 -28.66
CA LYS A 363 -58.94 53.30 -27.54
C LYS A 363 -58.37 53.72 -26.18
N TYR A 364 -57.05 53.63 -26.01
CA TYR A 364 -56.36 54.09 -24.81
C TYR A 364 -56.44 55.62 -24.65
N ARG A 365 -56.16 56.37 -25.72
CA ARG A 365 -56.22 57.84 -25.73
C ARG A 365 -57.59 58.36 -25.34
N THR A 366 -58.67 57.74 -25.84
CA THR A 366 -60.04 58.10 -25.48
C THR A 366 -60.26 58.05 -23.97
N ILE A 367 -59.80 56.99 -23.31
CA ILE A 367 -60.00 56.79 -21.86
C ILE A 367 -59.01 57.64 -21.04
N ARG A 368 -57.75 57.70 -21.45
CA ARG A 368 -56.71 58.55 -20.86
C ARG A 368 -57.09 60.03 -20.87
N ASN A 369 -57.81 60.50 -21.89
CA ASN A 369 -58.19 61.91 -21.97
C ASN A 369 -59.32 62.28 -20.99
N LEU A 370 -59.98 61.30 -20.36
CA LEU A 370 -61.01 61.53 -19.32
C LEU A 370 -60.42 61.86 -17.94
N ILE A 371 -59.12 61.65 -17.74
CA ILE A 371 -58.44 61.84 -16.45
C ILE A 371 -57.55 63.10 -16.47
N SER A 372 -57.18 63.59 -15.28
CA SER A 372 -56.33 64.78 -15.12
C SER A 372 -54.91 64.57 -15.65
N GLU A 373 -54.27 65.64 -16.10
CA GLU A 373 -52.93 65.58 -16.74
C GLU A 373 -51.87 64.89 -15.87
N HIS A 374 -51.87 65.12 -14.56
CA HIS A 374 -50.94 64.47 -13.64
C HIS A 374 -51.15 62.94 -13.58
N LEU A 375 -52.40 62.46 -13.61
CA LEU A 375 -52.71 61.03 -13.63
C LEU A 375 -52.45 60.38 -14.99
N ARG A 376 -52.49 61.16 -16.09
CA ARG A 376 -52.16 60.67 -17.43
C ARG A 376 -50.72 60.20 -17.54
N HIS A 377 -49.77 60.96 -16.98
CA HIS A 377 -48.36 60.58 -16.98
C HIS A 377 -48.08 59.32 -16.17
N ASP A 378 -48.72 59.19 -15.00
CA ASP A 378 -48.64 57.98 -14.17
C ASP A 378 -49.22 56.78 -14.92
N LEU A 379 -50.39 56.95 -15.55
CA LEU A 379 -51.05 55.90 -16.31
C LEU A 379 -50.24 55.46 -17.54
N ASP A 380 -49.63 56.40 -18.28
CA ASP A 380 -48.77 56.09 -19.43
C ASP A 380 -47.60 55.21 -19.02
N ALA A 381 -46.91 55.57 -17.92
CA ALA A 381 -45.79 54.80 -17.40
C ALA A 381 -46.21 53.39 -16.96
N ILE A 382 -47.40 53.26 -16.36
CA ILE A 382 -47.95 51.96 -15.94
C ILE A 382 -48.32 51.11 -17.14
N VAL A 383 -48.95 51.69 -18.16
CA VAL A 383 -49.32 50.98 -19.39
C VAL A 383 -48.07 50.48 -20.10
N GLU A 384 -47.06 51.33 -20.29
CA GLU A 384 -45.78 50.94 -20.89
C GLU A 384 -45.11 49.80 -20.10
N LEU A 385 -45.11 49.89 -18.77
CA LEU A 385 -44.54 48.85 -17.92
C LEU A 385 -45.33 47.52 -17.97
N PHE A 386 -46.66 47.61 -18.07
CA PHE A 386 -47.53 46.44 -18.23
C PHE A 386 -47.38 45.79 -19.61
N VAL A 387 -47.05 46.55 -20.66
CA VAL A 387 -46.67 45.96 -21.95
C VAL A 387 -45.44 45.05 -21.78
N TYR A 388 -44.40 45.51 -21.06
CA TYR A 388 -43.25 44.64 -20.74
C TYR A 388 -43.63 43.43 -19.89
N LYS A 389 -44.58 43.56 -18.95
CA LYS A 389 -45.14 42.41 -18.22
C LYS A 389 -45.79 41.39 -19.17
N ALA A 390 -46.59 41.85 -20.13
CA ALA A 390 -47.25 40.99 -21.11
C ALA A 390 -46.23 40.28 -22.01
N ARG A 391 -45.15 40.98 -22.38
CA ARG A 391 -44.04 40.40 -23.17
C ARG A 391 -43.33 39.28 -22.42
N ILE A 392 -43.02 39.45 -21.12
CA ILE A 392 -42.41 38.37 -20.30
C ILE A 392 -43.25 37.08 -20.33
N LEU A 393 -44.59 37.22 -20.32
CA LEU A 393 -45.51 36.08 -20.33
C LEU A 393 -45.62 35.37 -21.68
N LYS A 394 -45.31 36.05 -22.80
CA LYS A 394 -45.56 35.56 -24.16
C LYS A 394 -44.29 35.30 -24.98
N GLU A 395 -43.25 36.10 -24.79
CA GLU A 395 -42.01 36.02 -25.55
C GLU A 395 -41.07 34.94 -25.00
N LYS A 396 -40.21 34.41 -25.89
CA LYS A 396 -39.11 33.52 -25.52
C LYS A 396 -37.84 34.33 -25.30
N ILE A 397 -37.52 34.60 -24.04
CA ILE A 397 -36.49 35.59 -23.67
C ILE A 397 -35.30 34.98 -22.91
N PHE A 398 -35.44 33.77 -22.38
CA PHE A 398 -34.43 33.13 -21.52
C PHE A 398 -33.53 32.21 -22.32
N ASP A 399 -32.22 32.38 -22.15
CA ASP A 399 -31.19 31.56 -22.78
C ASP A 399 -30.75 30.44 -21.83
N ILE A 400 -30.77 29.19 -22.29
CA ILE A 400 -30.37 28.02 -21.50
C ILE A 400 -29.27 27.20 -22.17
N ASN A 401 -28.63 27.71 -23.23
CA ASN A 401 -27.65 26.94 -24.01
C ASN A 401 -26.47 26.45 -23.15
N ASP A 402 -26.16 27.18 -22.07
CA ASP A 402 -25.12 26.83 -21.10
C ASP A 402 -25.54 25.66 -20.16
N LEU A 403 -26.84 25.43 -19.99
CA LEU A 403 -27.41 24.39 -19.12
C LEU A 403 -27.80 23.13 -19.89
N ASP A 404 -28.28 23.30 -21.11
CA ASP A 404 -28.60 22.23 -22.05
C ASP A 404 -28.05 22.57 -23.43
N SER A 405 -26.94 21.93 -23.81
CA SER A 405 -26.26 22.18 -25.09
C SER A 405 -27.07 21.76 -26.32
N ASN A 406 -28.15 21.00 -26.14
CA ASN A 406 -29.02 20.57 -27.22
C ASN A 406 -30.10 21.61 -27.55
N GLU A 407 -30.46 22.45 -26.59
CA GLU A 407 -31.37 23.56 -26.83
C GLU A 407 -30.57 24.74 -27.36
N LYS A 408 -30.92 25.22 -28.56
CA LYS A 408 -30.26 26.38 -29.20
C LYS A 408 -31.12 27.63 -29.21
N ASN A 409 -32.41 27.47 -28.90
CA ASN A 409 -33.39 28.53 -28.92
C ASN A 409 -33.64 29.07 -27.52
N LYS A 410 -34.00 30.37 -27.43
CA LYS A 410 -34.52 30.92 -26.19
C LYS A 410 -35.83 30.23 -25.80
N ILE A 411 -36.13 30.17 -24.51
CA ILE A 411 -37.35 29.58 -23.95
C ILE A 411 -38.22 30.64 -23.25
N GLY A 412 -39.50 30.32 -23.06
CA GLY A 412 -40.45 31.19 -22.35
C GLY A 412 -40.34 31.13 -20.83
N TRP A 413 -40.97 32.09 -20.15
CA TRP A 413 -41.05 32.16 -18.68
C TRP A 413 -41.58 30.87 -18.03
N SER A 414 -42.67 30.31 -18.59
CA SER A 414 -43.32 29.12 -18.08
C SER A 414 -42.48 27.84 -18.22
N GLU A 415 -41.48 27.85 -19.10
CA GLU A 415 -40.51 26.77 -19.31
C GLU A 415 -39.29 26.93 -18.40
N TYR A 416 -38.80 28.17 -18.25
CA TYR A 416 -37.62 28.48 -17.44
C TYR A 416 -37.90 28.31 -15.94
N THR A 417 -39.03 28.85 -15.46
CA THR A 417 -39.48 28.76 -14.06
C THR A 417 -40.97 28.40 -14.01
N PRO A 418 -41.35 27.13 -14.25
CA PRO A 418 -42.74 26.71 -14.21
C PRO A 418 -43.37 26.92 -12.84
N ARG A 419 -44.60 27.41 -12.83
CA ARG A 419 -45.44 27.46 -11.62
C ARG A 419 -46.02 26.08 -11.33
N ASN A 420 -45.91 25.62 -10.08
CA ASN A 420 -46.61 24.44 -9.60
C ASN A 420 -48.11 24.77 -9.44
N ILE A 421 -48.98 23.96 -10.04
CA ILE A 421 -50.44 24.12 -9.96
C ILE A 421 -51.02 22.79 -9.47
N ASN A 422 -51.94 22.83 -8.51
CA ASN A 422 -52.71 21.66 -8.02
C ASN A 422 -51.86 20.45 -7.58
N GLY A 423 -50.78 20.68 -6.82
CA GLY A 423 -49.97 19.60 -6.24
C GLY A 423 -49.05 18.85 -7.21
N THR A 424 -49.05 19.19 -8.51
CA THR A 424 -48.04 18.67 -9.45
C THR A 424 -46.77 19.52 -9.40
N GLN A 425 -45.66 18.91 -8.94
CA GLN A 425 -44.33 19.51 -9.02
C GLN A 425 -43.83 19.44 -10.47
N LYS A 426 -43.93 20.55 -11.20
CA LYS A 426 -43.28 20.67 -12.51
C LYS A 426 -41.78 20.89 -12.28
N LYS A 427 -40.94 19.99 -12.79
CA LYS A 427 -39.49 20.15 -12.68
C LYS A 427 -39.03 21.28 -13.60
N SER A 428 -38.54 22.38 -13.01
CA SER A 428 -37.85 23.41 -13.79
C SER A 428 -36.50 22.89 -14.30
N ILE A 429 -35.99 23.49 -15.38
CA ILE A 429 -34.64 23.19 -15.89
C ILE A 429 -33.59 23.49 -14.80
N ILE A 430 -33.79 24.58 -14.04
CA ILE A 430 -32.95 24.94 -12.89
C ILE A 430 -32.97 23.85 -11.82
N ASN A 431 -34.14 23.28 -11.50
CA ASN A 431 -34.27 22.20 -10.52
C ASN A 431 -33.58 20.92 -10.98
N THR A 432 -33.86 20.49 -12.21
CA THR A 432 -33.25 19.29 -12.79
C THR A 432 -31.72 19.41 -12.82
N PHE A 433 -31.20 20.56 -13.25
CA PHE A 433 -29.77 20.81 -13.26
C PHE A 433 -29.17 20.80 -11.85
N LEU A 434 -29.81 21.49 -10.89
CA LEU A 434 -29.33 21.59 -9.52
C LEU A 434 -29.32 20.22 -8.81
N VAL A 435 -30.38 19.42 -8.92
CA VAL A 435 -30.45 18.07 -8.33
C VAL A 435 -29.37 17.16 -8.92
N ASN A 436 -29.25 17.11 -10.26
CA ASN A 436 -28.24 16.28 -10.94
C ASN A 436 -26.82 16.64 -10.50
N VAL A 437 -26.55 17.94 -10.31
CA VAL A 437 -25.23 18.40 -9.88
C VAL A 437 -24.95 18.01 -8.43
N ILE A 438 -25.91 18.17 -7.51
CA ILE A 438 -25.74 17.77 -6.10
C ILE A 438 -25.53 16.26 -5.96
N GLU A 439 -26.32 15.46 -6.68
CA GLU A 439 -26.24 14.00 -6.63
C GLU A 439 -24.90 13.47 -7.15
N SER A 440 -24.31 14.15 -8.14
CA SER A 440 -23.00 13.80 -8.71
C SER A 440 -21.82 13.89 -7.72
N ILE A 441 -22.03 14.47 -6.53
CA ILE A 441 -20.97 14.55 -5.53
C ILE A 441 -20.92 13.26 -4.71
N ASN A 442 -19.85 12.50 -4.91
CA ASN A 442 -19.59 11.24 -4.21
C ASN A 442 -18.22 11.26 -3.49
N PHE A 443 -18.23 11.16 -2.16
CA PHE A 443 -17.02 11.08 -1.33
C PHE A 443 -16.48 9.63 -1.23
N SER A 444 -17.28 8.63 -1.60
CA SER A 444 -16.92 7.20 -1.56
C SER A 444 -15.68 6.88 -2.39
N GLU A 445 -15.45 7.58 -3.51
CA GLU A 445 -14.24 7.37 -4.32
C GLU A 445 -12.94 7.69 -3.56
N ILE A 446 -12.96 8.72 -2.72
CA ILE A 446 -11.81 9.12 -1.90
C ILE A 446 -11.57 8.09 -0.80
N ILE A 447 -12.64 7.66 -0.12
CA ILE A 447 -12.58 6.61 0.91
C ILE A 447 -12.03 5.31 0.32
N ASN A 448 -12.57 4.87 -0.82
CA ASN A 448 -12.14 3.65 -1.50
C ASN A 448 -10.65 3.68 -1.88
N PHE A 449 -10.11 4.84 -2.25
CA PHE A 449 -8.68 4.99 -2.52
C PHE A 449 -7.84 4.81 -1.25
N PHE A 450 -8.25 5.42 -0.14
CA PHE A 450 -7.56 5.28 1.15
C PHE A 450 -7.64 3.86 1.70
N ASP A 451 -8.79 3.19 1.60
CA ASP A 451 -8.93 1.78 1.99
C ASP A 451 -7.99 0.88 1.18
N LYS A 452 -7.88 1.09 -0.13
CA LYS A 452 -6.92 0.35 -0.98
C LYS A 452 -5.48 0.57 -0.52
N MET A 453 -5.11 1.80 -0.21
CA MET A 453 -3.77 2.13 0.29
C MET A 453 -3.47 1.45 1.63
N ARG A 454 -4.41 1.48 2.58
CA ARG A 454 -4.28 0.81 3.88
C ARG A 454 -4.07 -0.70 3.71
N ASN A 455 -4.86 -1.32 2.83
CA ASN A 455 -4.75 -2.75 2.57
C ASN A 455 -3.37 -3.10 1.98
N GLN A 456 -2.85 -2.31 1.04
CA GLN A 456 -1.51 -2.52 0.47
C GLN A 456 -0.40 -2.36 1.52
N PHE A 457 -0.54 -1.40 2.44
CA PHE A 457 0.40 -1.21 3.55
C PHE A 457 0.42 -2.42 4.49
N ASN A 458 -0.75 -2.92 4.88
CA ASN A 458 -0.87 -4.10 5.74
C ASN A 458 -0.26 -5.35 5.09
N VAL A 459 -0.49 -5.56 3.80
CA VAL A 459 0.13 -6.66 3.03
C VAL A 459 1.66 -6.55 3.04
N LEU A 460 2.21 -5.35 2.83
CA LEU A 460 3.67 -5.15 2.87
C LEU A 460 4.24 -5.43 4.28
N LYS A 461 3.55 -4.96 5.33
CA LYS A 461 3.92 -5.22 6.72
C LYS A 461 4.01 -6.72 7.01
N GLU A 462 2.99 -7.49 6.64
CA GLU A 462 2.97 -8.95 6.81
C GLU A 462 4.10 -9.65 6.05
N LEU A 463 4.34 -9.26 4.80
CA LEU A 463 5.42 -9.84 3.98
C LEU A 463 6.79 -9.63 4.61
N ILE A 464 7.05 -8.44 5.14
CA ILE A 464 8.32 -8.12 5.78
C ILE A 464 8.50 -8.94 7.07
N LEU A 465 7.47 -9.00 7.92
CA LEU A 465 7.50 -9.79 9.16
C LEU A 465 7.77 -11.28 8.85
N LEU A 466 7.07 -11.85 7.87
CA LEU A 466 7.26 -13.22 7.42
C LEU A 466 8.71 -13.49 6.95
N LYS A 467 9.31 -12.55 6.22
CA LYS A 467 10.70 -12.68 5.76
C LYS A 467 11.71 -12.66 6.90
N ILE A 468 11.44 -11.91 7.96
CA ILE A 468 12.29 -11.87 9.16
C ILE A 468 12.17 -13.15 9.96
N ASP A 469 10.95 -13.67 10.14
CA ASP A 469 10.74 -14.95 10.79
C ASP A 469 11.48 -16.06 10.03
N THR A 470 11.35 -16.06 8.70
CA THR A 470 12.06 -17.01 7.81
C THR A 470 13.59 -16.88 7.93
N LEU A 471 14.11 -15.66 8.05
CA LEU A 471 15.55 -15.42 8.20
C LEU A 471 16.06 -15.90 9.57
N THR A 472 15.31 -15.62 10.63
CA THR A 472 15.59 -16.07 12.00
C THR A 472 15.61 -17.60 12.08
N GLU A 473 14.60 -18.25 11.48
CA GLU A 473 14.52 -19.70 11.47
C GLU A 473 15.66 -20.35 10.65
N ASN A 474 16.02 -19.76 9.51
CA ASN A 474 17.09 -20.29 8.68
C ASN A 474 18.49 -20.11 9.26
N THR A 475 18.66 -19.21 10.23
CA THR A 475 19.92 -18.94 10.90
C THR A 475 20.07 -19.65 12.25
N LYS A 476 19.17 -20.56 12.63
CA LYS A 476 19.30 -21.34 13.88
C LYS A 476 20.63 -22.09 13.98
N CYS A 477 21.31 -21.92 15.12
CA CYS A 477 22.58 -22.56 15.46
C CYS A 477 22.53 -24.10 15.41
N ASN A 478 21.35 -24.70 15.62
CA ASN A 478 21.13 -26.14 15.57
C ASN A 478 21.63 -26.77 14.26
N LYS A 479 21.42 -26.11 13.11
CA LYS A 479 21.91 -26.61 11.81
C LYS A 479 23.44 -26.74 11.80
N LEU A 480 24.15 -25.75 12.38
CA LEU A 480 25.61 -25.74 12.48
C LEU A 480 26.12 -26.77 13.50
N VAL A 481 25.47 -26.89 14.65
CA VAL A 481 25.81 -27.88 15.69
C VAL A 481 25.65 -29.31 15.16
N LYS A 482 24.57 -29.61 14.43
CA LYS A 482 24.36 -30.91 13.80
C LYS A 482 25.46 -31.29 12.80
N GLU A 483 25.87 -30.35 11.96
CA GLU A 483 26.98 -30.56 11.01
C GLU A 483 28.31 -30.82 11.74
N LEU A 484 28.60 -30.08 12.82
CA LEU A 484 29.80 -30.32 13.64
C LEU A 484 29.78 -31.70 14.31
N ILE A 485 28.62 -32.15 14.80
CA ILE A 485 28.45 -33.51 15.34
C ILE A 485 28.71 -34.56 14.26
N HIS A 486 28.20 -34.35 13.03
CA HIS A 486 28.44 -35.25 11.90
C HIS A 486 29.93 -35.33 11.54
N VAL A 487 30.61 -34.19 11.43
CA VAL A 487 32.04 -34.13 11.13
C VAL A 487 32.87 -34.83 12.20
N ARG A 488 32.52 -34.65 13.49
CA ARG A 488 33.18 -35.37 14.59
C ARG A 488 32.99 -36.88 14.46
N LYS A 489 31.74 -37.34 14.31
CA LYS A 489 31.44 -38.78 14.18
C LYS A 489 32.22 -39.40 13.03
N ASP A 490 32.30 -38.71 11.89
CA ASP A 490 33.08 -39.17 10.75
C ASP A 490 34.58 -39.24 11.02
N TYR A 491 35.17 -38.23 11.65
CA TYR A 491 36.60 -38.22 11.98
C TYR A 491 36.95 -39.33 12.98
N CYS A 492 36.18 -39.46 14.06
CA CYS A 492 36.45 -40.44 15.11
C CYS A 492 36.28 -41.88 14.61
N ASN A 493 35.22 -42.14 13.83
CA ASN A 493 34.95 -43.49 13.34
C ASN A 493 35.83 -43.87 12.14
N ASN A 494 36.06 -42.96 11.19
CA ASN A 494 36.75 -43.32 9.94
C ASN A 494 38.25 -43.05 9.97
N VAL A 495 38.74 -42.14 10.82
CA VAL A 495 40.16 -41.79 10.90
C VAL A 495 40.79 -42.44 12.11
N VAL A 496 40.33 -42.08 13.33
CA VAL A 496 40.97 -42.54 14.57
C VAL A 496 40.83 -44.05 14.73
N LEU A 497 39.62 -44.61 14.58
CA LEU A 497 39.41 -46.05 14.76
C LEU A 497 40.20 -46.88 13.74
N ASN A 498 40.19 -46.49 12.47
CA ASN A 498 40.97 -47.18 11.43
C ASN A 498 42.49 -47.10 11.67
N LEU A 499 42.98 -45.96 12.17
CA LEU A 499 44.41 -45.76 12.45
C LEU A 499 44.85 -46.53 13.71
N SER A 500 43.98 -46.62 14.73
CA SER A 500 44.13 -47.56 15.85
C SER A 500 44.21 -49.01 15.36
N THR A 501 43.24 -49.44 14.55
CA THR A 501 43.19 -50.80 14.02
C THR A 501 44.46 -51.12 13.22
N LEU A 502 44.90 -50.21 12.36
CA LEU A 502 46.14 -50.36 11.59
C LEU A 502 47.38 -50.46 12.49
N SER A 503 47.47 -49.62 13.52
CA SER A 503 48.59 -49.64 14.47
C SER A 503 48.68 -50.96 15.23
N VAL A 504 47.55 -51.49 15.69
CA VAL A 504 47.47 -52.79 16.37
C VAL A 504 47.95 -53.90 15.45
N TYR A 505 47.50 -53.92 14.19
CA TYR A 505 47.98 -54.91 13.22
C TYR A 505 49.49 -54.82 12.96
N LEU A 506 50.05 -53.62 12.81
CA LEU A 506 51.49 -53.43 12.60
C LEU A 506 52.33 -53.85 13.82
N ILE A 507 51.83 -53.59 15.04
CA ILE A 507 52.49 -54.00 16.28
C ILE A 507 52.43 -55.53 16.43
N ILE A 508 51.25 -56.14 16.23
CA ILE A 508 51.09 -57.60 16.26
C ILE A 508 52.01 -58.25 15.23
N PHE A 509 52.04 -57.74 14.00
CA PHE A 509 52.94 -58.18 12.95
C PHE A 509 54.41 -58.10 13.37
N SER A 510 54.81 -57.01 14.02
CA SER A 510 56.20 -56.83 14.45
C SER A 510 56.56 -57.78 15.59
N ILE A 511 55.65 -58.03 16.53
CA ILE A 511 55.85 -58.99 17.63
C ILE A 511 55.95 -60.41 17.08
N THR A 512 55.04 -60.82 16.18
CA THR A 512 55.09 -62.15 15.58
C THR A 512 56.34 -62.33 14.72
N SER A 513 56.72 -61.31 13.95
CA SER A 513 57.96 -61.26 13.18
C SER A 513 59.20 -61.40 14.08
N PHE A 514 59.25 -60.67 15.20
CA PHE A 514 60.34 -60.77 16.17
C PHE A 514 60.42 -62.16 16.83
N LEU A 515 59.28 -62.73 17.23
CA LEU A 515 59.23 -64.07 17.84
C LEU A 515 59.69 -65.15 16.84
N LEU A 516 59.28 -65.05 15.58
CA LEU A 516 59.75 -65.95 14.52
C LEU A 516 61.26 -65.82 14.30
N TRP A 517 61.77 -64.59 14.25
CA TRP A 517 63.20 -64.34 14.15
C TRP A 517 63.97 -64.90 15.36
N TYR A 518 63.47 -64.67 16.59
CA TYR A 518 64.09 -65.15 17.81
C TYR A 518 64.11 -66.68 17.91
N LEU A 519 62.97 -67.34 17.62
CA LEU A 519 62.87 -68.80 17.61
C LEU A 519 63.83 -69.40 16.58
N PHE A 520 63.94 -68.76 15.41
CA PHE A 520 64.86 -69.16 14.37
C PHE A 520 66.34 -68.98 14.77
N LEU A 521 66.68 -67.84 15.37
CA LEU A 521 68.01 -67.57 15.91
C LEU A 521 68.38 -68.56 17.02
N PHE A 522 67.44 -68.91 17.90
CA PHE A 522 67.63 -69.92 18.93
C PHE A 522 67.91 -71.31 18.33
N LEU A 523 67.12 -71.77 17.36
CA LEU A 523 67.36 -73.03 16.64
C LEU A 523 68.73 -73.04 15.94
N TRP A 524 69.14 -71.92 15.35
CA TRP A 524 70.45 -71.75 14.72
C TRP A 524 71.61 -71.81 15.71
N PHE A 525 71.51 -71.13 16.86
CA PHE A 525 72.53 -71.21 17.91
C PHE A 525 72.62 -72.61 18.51
N TYR A 526 71.48 -73.27 18.74
CA TYR A 526 71.44 -74.66 19.21
C TYR A 526 72.18 -75.61 18.26
N TYR A 527 72.05 -75.42 16.95
CA TYR A 527 72.79 -76.20 15.94
C TYR A 527 74.31 -75.95 16.02
N ASN A 528 74.75 -74.69 16.09
CA ASN A 528 76.19 -74.36 16.13
C ASN A 528 76.88 -74.73 17.46
N ILE A 529 76.13 -74.91 18.55
CA ILE A 529 76.66 -75.27 19.87
C ILE A 529 76.76 -76.80 20.05
N LYS A 530 76.13 -77.62 19.19
CA LYS A 530 76.32 -79.08 19.24
C LYS A 530 77.75 -79.41 18.77
N PRO A 531 78.62 -79.95 19.62
CA PRO A 531 79.92 -80.42 19.17
C PRO A 531 79.71 -81.58 18.20
N SER A 532 80.40 -81.52 17.06
CA SER A 532 80.49 -82.59 16.05
C SER A 532 80.94 -83.91 16.66
#